data_AF-A0A961WJN2-F1
#
_entry.id   AF-A0A961WJN2-F1
#
_cell.length_a   1.000
_cell.length_b   1.000
_cell.length_c   1.000
_cell.angle_alpha   90.00
_cell.angle_beta   90.00
_cell.angle_gamma   90.00
#
_symmetry.space_group_name_H-M   'P 1'
#
loop_
_entity.id
_entity.type
_entity.pdbx_description
1 polymer ?
#
loop_
_entity_poly.entity_id
_entity_poly.type
_entity_poly.pdbx_seq_one_letter_code
_entity_poly.pdbx_strand_id
1 'polypeptide(L)'
;MCWASALNAAAPSEVRSSDDVGGSMIDALPPHDAARARIGAAIFAAQWIAAPNVSDGADGLGPLYNETSCAGCHPSTPWPVAALGQERDAGAPVRATLRLVGDGAAGGDPVYGRQIQERAVPGFRPEGRVTLSWIEVRQVELANGRTVGLRRPRIEVEALSQGPIAKGTVLSVRRPPAVIGLGLVAAIAEADILAGADPDDRDGDGIRGRAGYGVDPQTGTRQLARFGWKASAVTLA
;
A
#
# COMPACT_ATOMS: atom_id res chain seq x y z
N MET A 1 -6.54 8.67 19.77
CA MET A 1 -6.67 7.27 20.23
C MET A 1 -5.80 6.40 19.33
N CYS A 2 -4.63 6.00 19.83
CA CYS A 2 -3.66 5.18 19.08
C CYS A 2 -3.90 3.71 19.40
N TRP A 3 -4.19 2.90 18.39
CA TRP A 3 -4.20 1.45 18.51
C TRP A 3 -2.75 0.94 18.57
N ALA A 4 -2.39 0.25 19.66
CA ALA A 4 -1.14 -0.47 19.82
C ALA A 4 -1.42 -1.97 19.69
N SER A 5 -1.02 -2.59 18.57
CA SER A 5 -1.06 -4.05 18.44
C SER A 5 0.22 -4.66 19.00
N ALA A 6 0.07 -5.54 19.99
CA ALA A 6 1.16 -6.29 20.61
C ALA A 6 1.72 -7.34 19.64
N LEU A 7 3.05 -7.46 19.61
CA LEU A 7 3.80 -8.44 18.82
C LEU A 7 3.78 -9.80 19.55
N ASN A 8 3.26 -10.83 18.89
CA ASN A 8 3.58 -12.23 19.18
C ASN A 8 4.58 -12.73 18.14
N ALA A 9 5.63 -13.39 18.61
CA ALA A 9 6.57 -14.12 17.77
C ALA A 9 5.84 -15.35 17.21
N ALA A 10 5.69 -15.42 15.89
CA ALA A 10 5.20 -16.62 15.21
C ALA A 10 6.37 -17.62 15.07
N ALA A 11 6.09 -18.89 15.35
CA ALA A 11 6.96 -20.02 15.11
C ALA A 11 7.35 -20.12 13.61
N PRO A 12 8.48 -20.77 13.26
CA PRO A 12 8.93 -20.85 11.88
C PRO A 12 7.92 -21.65 11.03
N SER A 13 7.15 -20.95 10.21
CA SER A 13 6.41 -21.55 9.09
C SER A 13 7.38 -21.76 7.94
N GLU A 14 7.38 -22.95 7.35
CA GLU A 14 8.11 -23.26 6.11
C GLU A 14 7.85 -22.16 5.07
N VAL A 15 8.93 -21.52 4.61
CA VAL A 15 8.90 -20.55 3.53
C VAL A 15 8.63 -21.33 2.25
N ARG A 16 7.37 -21.36 1.80
CA ARG A 16 7.05 -21.72 0.41
C ARG A 16 7.69 -20.68 -0.52
N SER A 17 8.17 -21.13 -1.68
CA SER A 17 8.88 -20.28 -2.63
C SER A 17 8.05 -19.04 -2.99
N SER A 18 8.74 -17.93 -3.21
CA SER A 18 8.20 -16.60 -3.52
C SER A 18 7.32 -16.52 -4.77
N ASP A 19 7.22 -17.61 -5.53
CA ASP A 19 6.70 -17.62 -6.88
C ASP A 19 5.23 -18.05 -6.93
N ASP A 20 4.67 -18.55 -5.82
CA ASP A 20 3.28 -19.00 -5.75
C ASP A 20 2.35 -17.90 -5.23
N VAL A 21 2.01 -16.95 -6.09
CA VAL A 21 1.00 -15.92 -5.79
C VAL A 21 -0.40 -16.56 -5.78
N GLY A 22 -0.74 -17.19 -4.65
CA GLY A 22 -2.10 -17.67 -4.39
C GLY A 22 -2.52 -18.96 -5.10
N GLY A 23 -1.59 -19.82 -5.54
CA GLY A 23 -1.88 -21.04 -6.31
C GLY A 23 -2.95 -21.93 -5.68
N SER A 24 -2.90 -22.17 -4.37
CA SER A 24 -3.92 -22.99 -3.70
C SER A 24 -5.33 -22.39 -3.72
N MET A 25 -5.47 -21.06 -3.80
CA MET A 25 -6.77 -20.39 -3.92
C MET A 25 -7.22 -20.33 -5.38
N ILE A 26 -6.28 -20.14 -6.32
CA ILE A 26 -6.55 -20.10 -7.76
C ILE A 26 -7.03 -21.47 -8.25
N ASP A 27 -6.44 -22.55 -7.74
CA ASP A 27 -6.79 -23.92 -8.12
C ASP A 27 -8.19 -24.34 -7.63
N ALA A 28 -8.74 -23.64 -6.63
CA ALA A 28 -10.09 -23.86 -6.13
C ALA A 28 -11.17 -23.13 -6.96
N LEU A 29 -10.79 -22.26 -7.91
CA LEU A 29 -11.73 -21.51 -8.75
C LEU A 29 -12.26 -22.36 -9.91
N PRO A 30 -13.45 -22.03 -10.46
CA PRO A 30 -13.91 -22.59 -11.72
C PRO A 30 -12.85 -22.43 -12.82
N PRO A 31 -12.70 -23.38 -13.77
CA PRO A 31 -11.59 -23.40 -14.72
C PRO A 31 -11.35 -22.08 -15.48
N HIS A 32 -12.43 -21.43 -15.90
CA HIS A 32 -12.36 -20.13 -16.58
C HIS A 32 -11.79 -19.03 -15.68
N ASP A 33 -12.23 -18.97 -14.42
CA ASP A 33 -11.80 -17.96 -13.47
C ASP A 33 -10.37 -18.23 -12.98
N ALA A 34 -10.00 -19.51 -12.82
CA ALA A 34 -8.64 -19.92 -12.56
C ALA A 34 -7.69 -19.49 -13.69
N ALA A 35 -8.10 -19.65 -14.96
CA ALA A 35 -7.32 -19.19 -16.11
C ALA A 35 -7.12 -17.66 -16.09
N ARG A 36 -8.19 -16.89 -15.83
CA ARG A 36 -8.10 -15.43 -15.69
C ARG A 36 -7.21 -15.00 -14.53
N ALA A 37 -7.33 -15.67 -13.38
CA ALA A 37 -6.50 -15.38 -12.21
C ALA A 37 -5.02 -15.65 -12.49
N ARG A 38 -4.68 -16.71 -13.22
CA ARG A 38 -3.29 -17.01 -13.63
C ARG A 38 -2.72 -15.95 -14.58
N ILE A 39 -3.51 -15.48 -15.55
CA ILE A 39 -3.11 -14.36 -16.43
C ILE A 39 -2.89 -13.09 -15.59
N GLY A 40 -3.81 -12.78 -14.67
CA GLY A 40 -3.67 -11.65 -13.77
C GLY A 40 -2.41 -11.73 -12.90
N ALA A 41 -2.12 -12.90 -12.33
CA ALA A 41 -0.91 -13.14 -11.54
C ALA A 41 0.37 -12.95 -12.37
N ALA A 42 0.38 -13.42 -13.62
CA ALA A 42 1.50 -13.23 -14.54
C ALA A 42 1.74 -11.73 -14.85
N ILE A 43 0.68 -10.96 -15.16
CA ILE A 43 0.77 -9.52 -15.39
C ILE A 43 1.24 -8.79 -14.11
N PHE A 44 0.73 -9.20 -12.95
CA PHE A 44 1.06 -8.58 -11.66
C PHE A 44 2.55 -8.74 -11.29
N ALA A 45 3.14 -9.88 -11.66
CA ALA A 45 4.56 -10.18 -11.47
C ALA A 45 5.46 -9.63 -12.59
N ALA A 46 4.87 -9.26 -13.74
CA ALA A 46 5.62 -8.79 -14.90
C ALA A 46 6.42 -7.53 -14.59
N GLN A 47 7.62 -7.46 -15.18
CA GLN A 47 8.50 -6.30 -15.10
C GLN A 47 8.20 -5.38 -16.28
N TRP A 48 7.73 -4.18 -15.99
CA TRP A 48 7.51 -3.10 -16.95
C TRP A 48 8.85 -2.47 -17.33
N ILE A 49 9.03 -2.22 -18.62
CA ILE A 49 10.26 -1.68 -19.20
C ILE A 49 9.93 -0.35 -19.88
N ALA A 50 10.90 0.56 -19.89
CA ALA A 50 10.77 1.83 -20.58
C ALA A 50 10.72 1.61 -22.10
N ALA A 51 9.87 2.37 -22.79
CA ALA A 51 9.85 2.40 -24.24
C ALA A 51 10.96 3.35 -24.77
N PRO A 52 11.52 3.10 -25.98
CA PRO A 52 11.28 1.92 -26.82
C PRO A 52 12.09 0.71 -26.33
N ASN A 53 11.48 -0.47 -26.32
CA ASN A 53 12.19 -1.74 -26.13
C ASN A 53 11.74 -2.75 -27.19
N VAL A 54 12.42 -3.91 -27.23
CA VAL A 54 12.19 -4.95 -28.25
C VAL A 54 11.10 -5.95 -27.86
N SER A 55 10.41 -5.72 -26.74
CA SER A 55 9.51 -6.68 -26.10
C SER A 55 8.06 -6.19 -26.17
N ASP A 56 7.28 -6.71 -27.12
CA ASP A 56 5.85 -6.42 -27.18
C ASP A 56 5.16 -6.88 -25.88
N GLY A 57 4.41 -5.97 -25.23
CA GLY A 57 3.57 -6.27 -24.07
C GLY A 57 4.19 -6.00 -22.68
N ALA A 58 5.45 -5.57 -22.60
CA ALA A 58 6.07 -5.07 -21.35
C ALA A 58 6.28 -3.54 -21.33
N ASP A 59 5.83 -2.86 -22.40
CA ASP A 59 5.81 -1.41 -22.48
C ASP A 59 4.82 -0.83 -21.46
N GLY A 60 5.28 0.16 -20.70
CA GLY A 60 4.43 0.83 -19.72
C GLY A 60 5.16 1.50 -18.57
N LEU A 61 6.48 1.34 -18.46
CA LEU A 61 7.25 2.04 -17.44
C LEU A 61 7.38 3.51 -17.82
N GLY A 62 6.75 4.40 -17.03
CA GLY A 62 6.90 5.84 -17.17
C GLY A 62 8.32 6.33 -16.91
N PRO A 63 8.66 7.57 -17.28
CA PRO A 63 10.01 8.11 -17.14
C PRO A 63 10.48 8.20 -15.68
N LEU A 64 9.53 8.38 -14.76
CA LEU A 64 9.75 8.42 -13.31
C LEU A 64 8.92 7.30 -12.67
N TYR A 65 9.50 6.56 -11.75
CA TYR A 65 8.87 5.41 -11.13
C TYR A 65 9.44 5.13 -9.73
N ASN A 66 8.77 4.26 -9.00
CA ASN A 66 9.23 3.75 -7.71
C ASN A 66 9.55 2.26 -7.76
N GLU A 67 8.87 1.51 -8.63
CA GLU A 67 9.05 0.07 -8.82
C GLU A 67 8.64 -0.34 -10.24
N THR A 68 9.21 -1.43 -10.74
CA THR A 68 9.00 -1.91 -12.13
C THR A 68 7.96 -3.02 -12.23
N SER A 69 7.33 -3.43 -11.14
CA SER A 69 6.25 -4.43 -11.13
C SER A 69 5.24 -4.14 -10.03
N CYS A 70 4.01 -4.63 -10.19
CA CYS A 70 3.01 -4.51 -9.13
C CYS A 70 3.45 -5.28 -7.88
N ALA A 71 3.98 -6.49 -8.08
CA ALA A 71 4.50 -7.36 -7.04
C ALA A 71 5.67 -6.77 -6.24
N GLY A 72 6.50 -5.91 -6.86
CA GLY A 72 7.63 -5.28 -6.18
C GLY A 72 7.22 -4.36 -5.02
N CYS A 73 6.04 -3.73 -5.12
CA CYS A 73 5.43 -3.00 -4.00
C CYS A 73 4.49 -3.90 -3.18
N HIS A 74 3.69 -4.73 -3.86
CA HIS A 74 2.61 -5.53 -3.27
C HIS A 74 2.93 -7.04 -3.29
N PRO A 75 3.81 -7.53 -2.40
CA PRO A 75 4.17 -8.95 -2.37
C PRO A 75 2.96 -9.82 -2.02
N SER A 76 2.99 -11.06 -2.52
CA SER A 76 1.99 -12.10 -2.27
C SER A 76 1.87 -12.43 -0.78
N THR A 77 3.00 -12.46 -0.08
CA THR A 77 3.04 -12.56 1.38
C THR A 77 2.95 -11.17 1.99
N PRO A 78 2.01 -10.92 2.92
CA PRO A 78 1.96 -9.66 3.64
C PRO A 78 3.32 -9.35 4.27
N TRP A 79 3.81 -8.13 4.06
CA TRP A 79 5.01 -7.66 4.74
C TRP A 79 4.87 -7.89 6.25
N PRO A 80 5.87 -8.49 6.94
CA PRO A 80 5.79 -8.72 8.37
C PRO A 80 5.49 -7.40 9.09
N VAL A 81 4.72 -7.41 10.18
CA VAL A 81 4.33 -6.18 10.90
C VAL A 81 5.56 -5.32 11.22
N ALA A 82 6.68 -5.96 11.56
CA ALA A 82 7.99 -5.34 11.81
C ALA A 82 8.58 -4.55 10.63
N ALA A 83 8.17 -4.79 9.38
CA ALA A 83 8.70 -4.14 8.19
C ALA A 83 8.45 -2.62 8.15
N LEU A 84 7.36 -2.13 8.77
CA LEU A 84 7.15 -0.68 8.87
C LEU A 84 8.21 -0.04 9.76
N GLY A 85 8.67 -0.70 10.82
CA GLY A 85 9.67 -0.18 11.76
C GLY A 85 11.12 -0.36 11.31
N GLN A 86 11.35 -0.78 10.07
CA GLN A 86 12.69 -0.95 9.51
C GLN A 86 13.19 0.37 8.96
N GLU A 87 14.50 0.57 9.07
CA GLU A 87 15.19 1.62 8.35
C GLU A 87 15.13 1.35 6.85
N ARG A 88 15.18 2.41 6.06
CA ARG A 88 15.26 2.34 4.61
C ARG A 88 16.16 3.45 4.11
N ASP A 89 17.24 3.05 3.45
CA ASP A 89 18.09 3.96 2.70
C ASP A 89 17.42 4.38 1.39
N ALA A 90 17.77 5.57 0.92
CA ALA A 90 17.36 6.06 -0.38
C ALA A 90 17.71 5.07 -1.50
N GLY A 91 16.75 4.81 -2.39
CA GLY A 91 16.94 3.90 -3.53
C GLY A 91 16.86 2.40 -3.20
N ALA A 92 16.74 2.02 -1.92
CA ALA A 92 16.41 0.65 -1.56
C ALA A 92 15.01 0.26 -2.08
N PRO A 93 14.73 -1.05 -2.28
CA PRO A 93 13.41 -1.53 -2.69
C PRO A 93 12.29 -0.91 -1.86
N VAL A 94 11.17 -0.60 -2.53
CA VAL A 94 10.07 0.14 -1.92
C VAL A 94 9.27 -0.77 -0.98
N ARG A 95 9.74 -0.89 0.26
CA ARG A 95 9.01 -1.56 1.36
C ARG A 95 7.97 -0.65 2.02
N ALA A 96 8.16 0.66 1.84
CA ALA A 96 7.25 1.71 2.24
C ALA A 96 7.33 2.86 1.24
N THR A 97 6.19 3.48 0.99
CA THR A 97 6.04 4.67 0.15
C THR A 97 5.86 5.90 1.02
N LEU A 98 6.32 7.05 0.52
CA LEU A 98 6.05 8.33 1.15
C LEU A 98 4.84 8.97 0.48
N ARG A 99 3.69 8.92 1.17
CA ARG A 99 2.49 9.62 0.73
C ARG A 99 2.61 11.10 1.10
N LEU A 100 2.37 11.94 0.10
CA LEU A 100 2.19 13.37 0.26
C LEU A 100 0.69 13.68 0.32
N VAL A 101 0.29 14.46 1.31
CA VAL A 101 -1.09 14.93 1.50
C VAL A 101 -1.07 16.44 1.61
N GLY A 102 -1.70 17.13 0.65
CA GLY A 102 -1.67 18.59 0.56
C GLY A 102 -2.88 19.14 -0.19
N ASP A 103 -2.76 20.38 -0.66
CA ASP A 103 -3.76 21.16 -1.39
C ASP A 103 -3.64 21.05 -2.92
N GLY A 104 -2.70 20.25 -3.42
CA GLY A 104 -2.50 19.97 -4.82
C GLY A 104 -3.52 18.99 -5.41
N ALA A 105 -3.30 18.64 -6.68
CA ALA A 105 -4.18 17.73 -7.42
C ALA A 105 -4.40 16.41 -6.67
N ALA A 106 -5.67 15.97 -6.62
CA ALA A 106 -6.10 14.76 -5.92
C ALA A 106 -5.63 14.65 -4.45
N GLY A 107 -5.48 15.80 -3.78
CA GLY A 107 -5.09 15.94 -2.37
C GLY A 107 -3.61 15.65 -2.11
N GLY A 108 -2.74 15.84 -3.11
CA GLY A 108 -1.30 15.69 -2.99
C GLY A 108 -0.57 17.01 -2.70
N ASP A 109 0.76 16.98 -2.76
CA ASP A 109 1.59 18.16 -2.88
C ASP A 109 1.37 18.85 -4.24
N PRO A 110 1.37 20.20 -4.32
CA PRO A 110 1.15 20.92 -5.58
C PRO A 110 2.28 20.78 -6.60
N VAL A 111 3.49 20.39 -6.18
CA VAL A 111 4.65 20.20 -7.05
C VAL A 111 4.83 18.72 -7.38
N TYR A 112 4.86 17.88 -6.34
CA TYR A 112 5.22 16.46 -6.44
C TYR A 112 4.02 15.51 -6.48
N GLY A 113 2.78 16.04 -6.46
CA GLY A 113 1.58 15.24 -6.44
C GLY A 113 1.50 14.35 -5.20
N ARG A 114 1.07 13.09 -5.35
CA ARG A 114 0.71 12.23 -4.21
C ARG A 114 1.90 11.47 -3.62
N GLN A 115 3.03 11.38 -4.30
CA GLN A 115 4.17 10.56 -3.88
C GLN A 115 5.41 10.94 -4.68
N ILE A 116 6.58 10.97 -4.03
CA ILE A 116 7.89 11.14 -4.67
C ILE A 116 8.26 9.89 -5.47
N GLN A 117 8.64 10.05 -6.73
CA GLN A 117 9.22 9.00 -7.58
C GLN A 117 10.74 8.97 -7.43
N GLU A 118 11.26 7.96 -6.74
CA GLU A 118 12.68 7.87 -6.35
C GLU A 118 13.59 7.30 -7.44
N ARG A 119 13.03 6.86 -8.57
CA ARG A 119 13.78 6.29 -9.71
C ARG A 119 13.33 6.92 -11.02
N ALA A 120 14.22 6.82 -12.01
CA ALA A 120 14.00 7.36 -13.33
C ALA A 120 14.70 6.48 -14.38
N VAL A 121 14.15 6.47 -15.59
CA VAL A 121 14.78 5.84 -16.75
C VAL A 121 15.98 6.67 -17.22
N PRO A 122 16.91 6.12 -18.02
CA PRO A 122 18.06 6.88 -18.51
C PRO A 122 17.66 8.20 -19.19
N GLY A 123 18.38 9.29 -18.86
CA GLY A 123 18.10 10.64 -19.37
C GLY A 123 17.13 11.45 -18.51
N PHE A 124 16.47 10.85 -17.53
CA PHE A 124 15.59 11.53 -16.59
C PHE A 124 16.20 11.59 -15.17
N ARG A 125 15.72 12.53 -14.36
CA ARG A 125 16.13 12.68 -12.95
C ARG A 125 14.98 12.25 -12.04
N PRO A 126 15.24 11.43 -11.00
CA PRO A 126 14.25 11.16 -9.96
C PRO A 126 13.71 12.43 -9.31
N GLU A 127 12.50 12.38 -8.78
CA GLU A 127 11.88 13.53 -8.14
C GLU A 127 12.56 13.91 -6.83
N GLY A 128 13.12 12.92 -6.14
CA GLY A 128 13.86 13.05 -4.90
C GLY A 128 14.29 11.68 -4.38
N ARG A 129 14.87 11.66 -3.19
CA ARG A 129 15.30 10.45 -2.49
C ARG A 129 14.76 10.44 -1.07
N VAL A 130 14.16 9.32 -0.65
CA VAL A 130 13.52 9.20 0.67
C VAL A 130 14.31 8.24 1.55
N THR A 131 14.78 8.75 2.69
CA THR A 131 15.37 7.95 3.76
C THR A 131 14.40 7.85 4.93
N LEU A 132 14.24 6.66 5.49
CA LEU A 132 13.43 6.38 6.67
C LEU A 132 14.30 5.85 7.78
N SER A 133 14.32 6.54 8.92
CA SER A 133 14.91 6.08 10.17
C SER A 133 13.88 6.12 11.30
N TRP A 134 14.19 5.51 12.44
CA TRP A 134 13.26 5.42 13.58
C TRP A 134 13.89 6.00 14.83
N ILE A 135 13.20 6.95 15.45
CA ILE A 135 13.63 7.55 16.71
C ILE A 135 12.75 7.00 17.82
N GLU A 136 13.38 6.47 18.86
CA GLU A 136 12.68 6.13 20.10
C GLU A 136 12.22 7.40 20.81
N VAL A 137 10.94 7.44 21.15
CA VAL A 137 10.31 8.61 21.76
C VAL A 137 10.00 8.41 23.24
N ARG A 138 9.68 7.17 23.66
CA ARG A 138 9.31 6.86 25.05
C ARG A 138 9.22 5.35 25.28
N GLN A 139 9.49 4.91 26.51
CA GLN A 139 9.18 3.57 26.99
C GLN A 139 7.80 3.52 27.66
N VAL A 140 7.01 2.47 27.38
CA VAL A 140 5.70 2.26 28.00
C VAL A 140 5.62 0.85 28.56
N GLU A 141 5.21 0.74 29.82
CA GLU A 141 4.87 -0.53 30.44
C GLU A 141 3.45 -0.95 30.03
N LEU A 142 3.34 -2.16 29.50
CA LEU A 142 2.07 -2.77 29.12
C LEU A 142 1.40 -3.39 30.36
N ALA A 143 0.10 -3.68 30.27
CA ALA A 143 -0.67 -4.25 31.39
C ALA A 143 -0.14 -5.60 31.92
N ASN A 144 0.70 -6.30 31.15
CA ASN A 144 1.36 -7.55 31.53
C ASN A 144 2.78 -7.34 32.11
N GLY A 145 3.16 -6.11 32.45
CA GLY A 145 4.48 -5.76 32.99
C GLY A 145 5.62 -5.72 31.96
N ARG A 146 5.35 -5.96 30.66
CA ARG A 146 6.35 -5.82 29.61
C ARG A 146 6.56 -4.36 29.25
N THR A 147 7.81 -3.92 29.23
CA THR A 147 8.15 -2.59 28.73
C THR A 147 8.42 -2.63 27.23
N VAL A 148 7.82 -1.71 26.47
CA VAL A 148 8.03 -1.55 25.04
C VAL A 148 8.44 -0.11 24.69
N GLY A 149 9.43 0.01 23.80
CA GLY A 149 9.85 1.29 23.25
C GLY A 149 8.92 1.75 22.13
N LEU A 150 8.28 2.90 22.31
CA LEU A 150 7.55 3.59 21.26
C LEU A 150 8.55 4.33 20.36
N ARG A 151 8.36 4.20 19.05
CA ARG A 151 9.18 4.88 18.04
C ARG A 151 8.31 5.67 17.08
N ARG A 152 8.88 6.70 16.47
CA ARG A 152 8.28 7.43 15.35
C ARG A 152 9.23 7.45 14.16
N PRO A 153 8.71 7.50 12.93
CA PRO A 153 9.57 7.66 11.76
C PRO A 153 10.19 9.05 11.75
N ARG A 154 11.47 9.10 11.37
CA ARG A 154 12.16 10.29 10.89
C ARG A 154 12.31 10.11 9.38
N ILE A 155 11.66 11.00 8.65
CA ILE A 155 11.61 10.98 7.19
C ILE A 155 12.54 12.09 6.70
N GLU A 156 13.48 11.74 5.85
CA GLU A 156 14.36 12.70 5.19
C GLU A 156 14.15 12.59 3.69
N VAL A 157 13.88 13.72 3.05
CA VAL A 157 13.69 13.81 1.60
C VAL A 157 14.76 14.73 1.04
N GLU A 158 15.62 14.18 0.20
CA GLU A 158 16.77 14.87 -0.36
C GLU A 158 16.73 14.91 -1.89
N ALA A 159 17.62 15.73 -2.48
CA ALA A 159 17.81 15.82 -3.92
C ALA A 159 16.52 16.08 -4.71
N LEU A 160 15.65 16.89 -4.13
CA LEU A 160 14.39 17.30 -4.73
C LEU A 160 14.62 18.04 -6.05
N SER A 161 13.97 17.58 -7.12
CA SER A 161 14.23 18.03 -8.49
C SER A 161 13.51 19.34 -8.87
N GLN A 162 12.43 19.69 -8.18
CA GLN A 162 11.52 20.80 -8.52
C GLN A 162 11.36 21.80 -7.36
N GLY A 163 12.34 21.86 -6.46
CA GLY A 163 12.33 22.72 -5.28
C GLY A 163 11.73 22.06 -4.03
N PRO A 164 11.54 22.81 -2.93
CA PRO A 164 11.09 22.22 -1.67
C PRO A 164 9.64 21.71 -1.77
N ILE A 165 9.35 20.63 -1.05
CA ILE A 165 7.97 20.19 -0.76
C ILE A 165 7.20 21.34 -0.11
N ALA A 166 5.94 21.54 -0.48
CA ALA A 166 5.14 22.65 0.02
C ALA A 166 4.98 22.57 1.54
N LYS A 167 5.04 23.72 2.24
CA LYS A 167 5.00 23.76 3.72
C LYS A 167 3.72 23.16 4.33
N GLY A 168 2.62 23.15 3.57
CA GLY A 168 1.34 22.56 3.97
C GLY A 168 1.24 21.05 3.73
N THR A 169 2.22 20.44 3.06
CA THR A 169 2.19 19.02 2.72
C THR A 169 2.55 18.16 3.93
N VAL A 170 1.63 17.28 4.30
CA VAL A 170 1.82 16.26 5.33
C VAL A 170 2.46 15.02 4.73
N LEU A 171 3.51 14.53 5.40
CA LEU A 171 4.26 13.33 5.04
C LEU A 171 3.71 12.12 5.80
N SER A 172 3.32 11.06 5.07
CA SER A 172 2.78 9.83 5.65
C SER A 172 3.48 8.61 5.07
N VAL A 173 4.19 7.86 5.92
CA VAL A 173 4.77 6.57 5.54
C VAL A 173 3.65 5.55 5.37
N ARG A 174 3.57 4.93 4.20
CA ARG A 174 2.55 3.93 3.87
C ARG A 174 3.19 2.65 3.36
N ARG A 175 2.78 1.53 3.95
CA ARG A 175 3.07 0.21 3.41
C ARG A 175 2.07 -0.10 2.29
N PRO A 176 2.51 -0.65 1.15
CA PRO A 176 1.58 -1.20 0.17
C PRO A 176 0.77 -2.34 0.81
N PRO A 177 -0.58 -2.30 0.77
CA PRO A 177 -1.41 -3.36 1.34
C PRO A 177 -1.21 -4.67 0.56
N ALA A 178 -1.34 -5.81 1.23
CA ALA A 178 -1.42 -7.10 0.55
C ALA A 178 -2.68 -7.14 -0.33
N VAL A 179 -2.55 -7.69 -1.53
CA VAL A 179 -3.69 -7.80 -2.48
C VAL A 179 -4.33 -9.19 -2.49
N ILE A 180 -3.73 -10.14 -1.76
CA ILE A 180 -4.28 -11.49 -1.60
C ILE A 180 -5.68 -11.43 -0.98
N GLY A 181 -6.61 -12.21 -1.53
CA GLY A 181 -7.99 -12.28 -1.04
C GLY A 181 -8.87 -11.08 -1.38
N LEU A 182 -8.37 -10.03 -2.03
CA LEU A 182 -9.21 -8.87 -2.36
C LEU A 182 -10.34 -9.19 -3.36
N GLY A 183 -10.18 -10.24 -4.19
CA GLY A 183 -11.28 -10.76 -5.00
C GLY A 183 -12.45 -11.29 -4.15
N LEU A 184 -12.17 -11.91 -3.01
CA LEU A 184 -13.20 -12.37 -2.07
C LEU A 184 -13.88 -11.18 -1.39
N VAL A 185 -13.12 -10.14 -1.02
CA VAL A 185 -13.67 -8.88 -0.48
C VAL A 185 -14.55 -8.17 -1.52
N ALA A 186 -14.16 -8.20 -2.80
CA ALA A 186 -14.95 -7.67 -3.89
C ALA A 186 -16.29 -8.41 -4.06
N ALA A 187 -16.31 -9.71 -3.76
CA ALA A 187 -17.51 -10.55 -3.88
C ALA A 187 -18.52 -10.38 -2.72
N ILE A 188 -18.16 -9.69 -1.63
CA ILE A 188 -19.10 -9.39 -0.54
C ILE A 188 -20.19 -8.46 -1.07
N ALA A 189 -21.47 -8.76 -0.82
CA ALA A 189 -22.55 -7.91 -1.29
C ALA A 189 -22.50 -6.54 -0.60
N GLU A 190 -22.88 -5.47 -1.30
CA GLU A 190 -22.93 -4.13 -0.69
C GLU A 190 -23.87 -4.08 0.51
N ALA A 191 -25.01 -4.75 0.40
CA ALA A 191 -25.99 -4.83 1.49
C ALA A 191 -25.39 -5.44 2.77
N ASP A 192 -24.51 -6.44 2.63
CA ASP A 192 -23.89 -7.10 3.78
C ASP A 192 -22.88 -6.16 4.48
N ILE A 193 -22.13 -5.38 3.71
CA ILE A 193 -21.21 -4.37 4.28
C ILE A 193 -22.01 -3.27 5.00
N LEU A 194 -23.12 -2.83 4.39
CA LEU A 194 -23.97 -1.78 4.97
C LEU A 194 -24.72 -2.27 6.21
N ALA A 195 -25.11 -3.54 6.27
CA ALA A 195 -25.73 -4.13 7.44
C ALA A 195 -24.80 -4.14 8.66
N GLY A 196 -23.48 -4.23 8.45
CA GLY A 196 -22.47 -4.11 9.50
C GLY A 196 -22.11 -2.67 9.90
N ALA A 197 -22.73 -1.65 9.28
CA ALA A 197 -22.50 -0.28 9.68
C ALA A 197 -23.25 0.02 10.99
N ASP A 198 -22.52 0.55 11.97
CA ASP A 198 -23.10 0.99 13.24
C ASP A 198 -22.55 2.36 13.65
N PRO A 199 -22.97 3.44 12.96
CA PRO A 199 -22.43 4.78 13.21
C PRO A 199 -22.73 5.31 14.62
N ASP A 200 -23.75 4.75 15.27
CA ASP A 200 -24.34 5.23 16.52
C ASP A 200 -24.13 4.27 17.70
N ASP A 201 -23.33 3.20 17.52
CA ASP A 201 -22.95 2.27 18.61
C ASP A 201 -24.19 1.65 19.28
N ARG A 202 -25.08 1.08 18.46
CA ARG A 202 -26.38 0.55 18.85
C ARG A 202 -26.27 -0.70 19.72
N ASP A 203 -25.18 -1.45 19.59
CA ASP A 203 -24.92 -2.63 20.43
C ASP A 203 -24.09 -2.31 21.70
N GLY A 204 -23.56 -1.09 21.81
CA GLY A 204 -22.86 -0.59 22.99
C GLY A 204 -21.48 -1.22 23.21
N ASP A 205 -20.86 -1.76 22.16
CA ASP A 205 -19.50 -2.31 22.22
C ASP A 205 -18.39 -1.24 22.14
N GLY A 206 -18.77 0.02 21.85
CA GLY A 206 -17.87 1.16 21.73
C GLY A 206 -17.33 1.39 20.32
N ILE A 207 -17.77 0.62 19.32
CA ILE A 207 -17.30 0.65 17.93
C ILE A 207 -18.33 1.34 17.03
N ARG A 208 -17.95 2.52 16.52
CA ARG A 208 -18.80 3.31 15.59
C ARG A 208 -18.42 3.10 14.13
N GLY A 209 -18.68 1.91 13.61
CA GLY A 209 -18.36 1.53 12.24
C GLY A 209 -19.13 2.36 11.21
N ARG A 210 -18.42 2.92 10.22
CA ARG A 210 -19.03 3.70 9.12
C ARG A 210 -18.59 3.17 7.77
N ALA A 211 -19.55 2.96 6.88
CA ALA A 211 -19.28 2.60 5.50
C ALA A 211 -18.55 3.75 4.77
N GLY A 212 -17.46 3.41 4.09
CA GLY A 212 -16.71 4.34 3.25
C GLY A 212 -17.37 4.49 1.89
N TYR A 213 -17.27 5.67 1.29
CA TYR A 213 -17.71 5.92 -0.09
C TYR A 213 -16.66 6.71 -0.85
N GLY A 214 -16.55 6.44 -2.14
CA GLY A 214 -15.68 7.18 -3.04
C GLY A 214 -16.32 7.36 -4.41
N VAL A 215 -15.64 8.08 -5.28
CA VAL A 215 -16.03 8.21 -6.69
C VAL A 215 -15.20 7.24 -7.49
N ASP A 216 -15.86 6.40 -8.28
CA ASP A 216 -15.20 5.54 -9.25
C ASP A 216 -14.62 6.42 -10.37
N PRO A 217 -13.29 6.40 -10.61
CA PRO A 217 -12.67 7.24 -11.61
C PRO A 217 -13.08 6.89 -13.05
N GLN A 218 -13.55 5.67 -13.31
CA GLN A 218 -13.96 5.23 -14.64
C GLN A 218 -15.39 5.67 -14.97
N THR A 219 -16.29 5.54 -14.01
CA THR A 219 -17.73 5.81 -14.22
C THR A 219 -18.16 7.17 -13.70
N GLY A 220 -17.36 7.83 -12.86
CA GLY A 220 -17.71 9.08 -12.18
C GLY A 220 -18.80 8.91 -11.11
N THR A 221 -19.19 7.67 -10.79
CA THR A 221 -20.30 7.39 -9.87
C THR A 221 -19.81 7.22 -8.44
N ARG A 222 -20.65 7.63 -7.48
CA ARG A 222 -20.37 7.41 -6.05
C ARG A 222 -20.69 5.96 -5.70
N GLN A 223 -19.68 5.21 -5.25
CA GLN A 223 -19.80 3.80 -4.92
C GLN A 223 -19.27 3.52 -3.50
N LEU A 224 -19.66 2.37 -2.95
CA LEU A 224 -19.16 1.88 -1.68
C LEU A 224 -17.65 1.61 -1.80
N ALA A 225 -16.87 2.22 -0.92
CA ALA A 225 -15.43 1.99 -0.87
C ALA A 225 -15.12 0.81 0.06
N ARG A 226 -14.29 -0.11 -0.41
CA ARG A 226 -13.93 -1.34 0.30
C ARG A 226 -12.45 -1.73 0.16
N PHE A 227 -11.68 -0.96 -0.59
CA PHE A 227 -10.27 -1.22 -0.86
C PHE A 227 -9.37 -0.11 -0.30
N GLY A 228 -8.08 -0.43 -0.21
CA GLY A 228 -7.05 0.47 0.26
C GLY A 228 -7.14 0.77 1.77
N TRP A 229 -6.39 1.78 2.19
CA TRP A 229 -6.32 2.18 3.60
C TRP A 229 -7.62 2.87 4.02
N LYS A 230 -8.33 2.32 5.01
CA LYS A 230 -9.59 2.85 5.55
C LYS A 230 -10.67 3.08 4.47
N ALA A 231 -10.86 2.09 3.58
CA ALA A 231 -11.87 2.19 2.51
C ALA A 231 -11.71 3.47 1.67
N SER A 232 -10.48 3.72 1.20
CA SER A 232 -10.17 4.91 0.39
C SER A 232 -10.33 4.70 -1.11
N ALA A 233 -10.60 3.46 -1.55
CA ALA A 233 -10.81 3.12 -2.94
C ALA A 233 -12.06 2.25 -3.12
N VAL A 234 -12.80 2.54 -4.19
CA VAL A 234 -14.02 1.81 -4.60
C VAL A 234 -13.72 0.66 -5.54
N THR A 235 -12.58 0.73 -6.23
CA THR A 235 -12.07 -0.30 -7.15
C THR A 235 -10.55 -0.42 -7.01
N LEU A 236 -9.99 -1.50 -7.56
CA LEU A 236 -8.53 -1.68 -7.70
C LEU A 236 -8.01 -1.20 -9.07
N ALA A 237 -8.91 -0.80 -9.97
CA ALA A 237 -8.61 -0.26 -11.29
C ALA A 237 -8.29 1.25 -11.27
#